data_AF-A0A939SVK6-F1
#
_entry.id   AF-A0A939SVK6-F1
#
_cell.length_a   1.000
_cell.length_b   1.000
_cell.length_c   1.000
_cell.angle_alpha   90.00
_cell.angle_beta   90.00
_cell.angle_gamma   90.00
#
_symmetry.space_group_name_H-M   'P 1'
#
loop_
_entity.id
_entity.type
_entity.pdbx_description
1 polymer ?
#
loop_
_entity_poly.entity_id
_entity_poly.type
_entity_poly.pdbx_seq_one_letter_code
_entity_poly.pdbx_strand_id
1 'polypeptide(L)'
;MNKRRRDKLVQAVLNRRYFAEKLKGYAGGIIASARHRLNTSVLEGMNNKIKVMKRMVWIPDNAYFFLKIKAAFPVKRDEPFFFARRTAFSY
;
A
#
# COMPACT_ATOMS: atom_id res chain seq x y z
N MET A 1 -27.30 -6.31 -28.91
CA MET A 1 -26.22 -6.04 -27.92
C MET A 1 -25.04 -7.00 -28.15
N ASN A 2 -23.85 -6.49 -28.48
CA ASN A 2 -22.67 -7.29 -28.87
C ASN A 2 -22.14 -8.18 -27.72
N LYS A 3 -21.73 -9.42 -28.02
CA LYS A 3 -21.23 -10.41 -27.04
C LYS A 3 -20.11 -9.84 -26.15
N ARG A 4 -19.12 -9.17 -26.75
CA ARG A 4 -18.03 -8.45 -26.05
C ARG A 4 -18.51 -7.39 -25.03
N ARG A 5 -19.63 -6.71 -25.30
CA ARG A 5 -20.19 -5.71 -24.35
C ARG A 5 -20.89 -6.41 -23.18
N ARG A 6 -21.58 -7.54 -23.43
CA ARG A 6 -22.16 -8.35 -22.36
C ARG A 6 -21.10 -8.91 -21.42
N ASP A 7 -20.03 -9.48 -21.95
CA ASP A 7 -18.97 -10.11 -21.13
C ASP A 7 -18.27 -9.08 -20.22
N LYS A 8 -18.02 -7.86 -20.72
CA LYS A 8 -17.48 -6.75 -19.90
C LYS A 8 -18.43 -6.33 -18.77
N LEU A 9 -19.73 -6.25 -19.05
CA LEU A 9 -20.73 -5.89 -18.04
C LEU A 9 -20.85 -6.97 -16.97
N VAL A 10 -20.83 -8.25 -17.38
CA VAL A 10 -20.83 -9.39 -16.46
C VAL A 10 -19.59 -9.36 -15.58
N GLN A 11 -18.39 -9.16 -16.16
CA GLN A 11 -17.16 -9.07 -15.39
C GLN A 11 -17.16 -7.91 -14.40
N ALA A 12 -17.68 -6.74 -14.81
CA ALA A 12 -17.81 -5.59 -13.92
C ALA A 12 -18.76 -5.83 -12.74
N VAL A 13 -19.84 -6.59 -12.94
CA VAL A 13 -20.74 -7.01 -11.85
C VAL A 13 -20.05 -7.99 -10.92
N LEU A 14 -19.34 -8.99 -11.47
CA LEU A 14 -18.62 -9.98 -10.67
C LEU A 14 -17.51 -9.35 -9.83
N ASN A 15 -16.73 -8.43 -10.40
CA ASN A 15 -15.67 -7.73 -9.69
C ASN A 15 -16.20 -6.91 -8.50
N ARG A 16 -17.36 -6.25 -8.66
CA ARG A 16 -17.99 -5.49 -7.57
C ARG A 16 -18.46 -6.38 -6.43
N ARG A 17 -19.05 -7.54 -6.75
CA ARG A 17 -19.46 -8.53 -5.75
C ARG A 17 -18.25 -9.08 -5.00
N TYR A 18 -17.20 -9.46 -5.71
CA TYR A 18 -15.97 -9.95 -5.11
C TYR A 18 -15.31 -8.90 -4.19
N PHE A 19 -15.28 -7.64 -4.63
CA PHE A 19 -14.79 -6.53 -3.82
C PHE A 19 -15.62 -6.34 -2.54
N ALA A 20 -16.95 -6.36 -2.65
CA ALA A 20 -17.85 -6.22 -1.51
C ALA A 20 -17.66 -7.35 -0.48
N GLU A 21 -17.46 -8.59 -0.93
CA GLU A 21 -17.18 -9.72 -0.03
C GLU A 21 -15.84 -9.56 0.69
N LYS A 22 -14.80 -9.09 0.00
CA LYS A 22 -13.51 -8.78 0.65
C LYS A 22 -13.64 -7.66 1.65
N LEU A 23 -14.45 -6.64 1.36
CA LEU A 23 -14.63 -5.47 2.23
C LEU A 23 -15.22 -5.84 3.60
N LYS A 24 -16.07 -6.87 3.68
CA LYS A 24 -16.66 -7.34 4.95
C LYS A 24 -15.61 -7.71 5.99
N GLY A 25 -14.50 -8.34 5.58
CA GLY A 25 -13.40 -8.70 6.48
C GLY A 25 -12.59 -7.50 7.00
N TYR A 26 -12.64 -6.37 6.30
CA TYR A 26 -11.91 -5.14 6.67
C TYR A 26 -12.78 -4.12 7.41
N ALA A 27 -14.07 -4.41 7.64
CA ALA A 27 -15.03 -3.49 8.27
C ALA A 27 -14.54 -2.97 9.63
N GLY A 28 -13.94 -3.82 10.46
CA GLY A 28 -13.34 -3.42 11.74
C GLY A 28 -12.21 -2.41 11.59
N GLY A 29 -11.34 -2.58 10.58
CA GLY A 29 -10.26 -1.64 10.27
C GLY A 29 -10.75 -0.31 9.72
N ILE A 30 -11.84 -0.32 8.94
CA ILE A 30 -12.48 0.89 8.41
C ILE A 30 -13.11 1.70 9.54
N ILE A 31 -13.81 1.04 10.46
CA ILE A 31 -14.41 1.70 11.64
C ILE A 31 -13.31 2.24 12.57
N ALA A 32 -12.23 1.48 12.80
CA ALA A 32 -11.10 1.94 13.59
C ALA A 32 -10.40 3.15 12.94
N SER A 33 -10.24 3.15 11.61
CA SER A 33 -9.69 4.28 10.84
C SER A 33 -10.60 5.51 10.81
N ALA A 34 -11.92 5.31 10.88
CA ALA A 34 -12.88 6.41 11.03
C ALA A 34 -12.86 7.01 12.44
N ARG A 35 -12.67 6.18 13.48
CA ARG A 35 -12.60 6.61 14.90
C ARG A 35 -11.26 7.24 15.27
N HIS A 36 -10.16 6.68 14.75
CA HIS A 36 -8.83 7.23 14.89
C HIS A 36 -8.43 7.78 13.54
N ARG A 37 -8.45 9.11 13.40
CA ARG A 37 -8.14 9.85 12.18
C ARG A 37 -6.64 9.72 11.84
N LEU A 38 -6.21 8.49 11.52
CA LEU A 38 -4.88 8.15 11.09
C LEU A 38 -4.74 8.66 9.66
N ASN A 39 -4.15 9.84 9.53
CA ASN A 39 -3.88 10.40 8.23
C ASN A 39 -2.88 9.50 7.48
N THR A 40 -3.38 8.67 6.57
CA THR A 40 -2.53 7.82 5.73
C THR A 40 -1.85 8.58 4.61
N SER A 41 -2.17 9.86 4.37
CA SER A 41 -1.64 10.62 3.23
C SER A 41 -0.11 10.72 3.25
N VAL A 42 0.48 10.84 4.44
CA VAL A 42 1.93 10.87 4.62
C VAL A 42 2.55 9.52 4.30
N LEU A 43 1.98 8.43 4.84
CA LEU A 43 2.46 7.06 4.60
C LEU A 43 2.28 6.62 3.14
N GLU A 44 1.19 7.05 2.51
CA GLU A 44 0.89 6.78 1.11
C GLU A 44 1.84 7.56 0.19
N GLY A 45 2.11 8.83 0.50
CA GLY A 45 3.13 9.65 -0.17
C GLY A 45 4.53 9.02 -0.06
N MET A 46 4.90 8.53 1.12
CA MET A 46 6.17 7.81 1.32
C MET A 46 6.24 6.54 0.47
N ASN A 47 5.19 5.71 0.47
CA ASN A 47 5.14 4.49 -0.34
C ASN A 47 5.26 4.78 -1.83
N ASN A 48 4.64 5.85 -2.33
CA ASN A 48 4.74 6.25 -3.74
C ASN A 48 6.16 6.70 -4.10
N LYS A 49 6.81 7.50 -3.24
CA LYS A 49 8.19 7.96 -3.46
C LYS A 49 9.20 6.81 -3.41
N ILE A 50 9.02 5.85 -2.48
CA ILE A 50 9.82 4.60 -2.44
C ILE A 50 9.61 3.77 -3.71
N LYS A 51 8.37 3.66 -4.18
CA LYS A 51 8.03 2.92 -5.40
C LYS A 51 8.64 3.56 -6.65
N VAL A 52 8.67 4.90 -6.73
CA VAL A 52 9.39 5.62 -7.81
C VAL A 52 10.89 5.39 -7.72
N MET A 53 11.48 5.50 -6.52
CA MET A 53 12.92 5.28 -6.32
C MET A 53 13.36 3.87 -6.75
N LYS A 54 12.56 2.84 -6.43
CA LYS A 54 12.82 1.45 -6.83
C LYS A 54 12.73 1.21 -8.34
N ARG A 55 12.00 2.04 -9.08
CA ARG A 55 11.93 1.97 -10.55
C ARG A 55 13.08 2.74 -11.22
N MET A 56 13.51 3.84 -10.60
CA MET A 56 14.58 4.69 -11.14
C MET A 56 15.96 4.09 -10.94
N VAL A 57 16.18 3.39 -9.82
CA VAL A 57 17.47 2.76 -9.53
C VAL A 57 17.25 1.27 -9.29
N TRP A 58 17.78 0.45 -10.20
CA TRP A 58 17.88 -0.99 -10.00
C TRP A 58 18.99 -1.28 -8.98
N ILE A 59 18.64 -1.24 -7.69
CA ILE A 59 19.53 -1.60 -6.58
C ILE A 59 19.23 -3.05 -6.18
N PRO A 60 20.11 -4.01 -6.48
CA PRO A 60 19.88 -5.42 -6.13
C PRO A 60 20.06 -5.68 -4.63
N ASP A 61 20.85 -4.85 -3.93
CA ASP A 61 21.03 -4.97 -2.49
C ASP A 61 19.93 -4.23 -1.71
N ASN A 62 19.12 -5.01 -1.01
CA ASN A 62 18.08 -4.50 -0.12
C ASN A 62 18.66 -3.65 1.02
N ALA A 63 19.83 -3.99 1.56
CA ALA A 63 20.45 -3.23 2.67
C ALA A 63 20.85 -1.82 2.23
N TYR A 64 21.50 -1.71 1.07
CA TYR A 64 21.83 -0.42 0.47
C TYR A 64 20.58 0.40 0.08
N PHE A 65 19.51 -0.25 -0.39
CA PHE A 65 18.24 0.42 -0.68
C PHE A 65 17.59 1.01 0.60
N PHE A 66 17.65 0.31 1.73
CA PHE A 66 17.15 0.85 3.00
C PHE A 66 17.97 2.05 3.48
N LEU A 67 19.29 2.06 3.25
CA LEU A 67 20.12 3.21 3.57
C LEU A 67 19.72 4.44 2.74
N LYS A 68 19.43 4.26 1.45
CA LYS A 68 18.88 5.30 0.56
C LYS A 68 17.52 5.80 1.04
N ILE A 69 16.63 4.90 1.49
CA ILE A 69 15.33 5.29 2.08
C ILE A 69 15.54 6.11 3.35
N LYS A 70 16.40 5.68 4.27
CA LYS A 70 16.70 6.41 5.52
C LYS A 70 17.29 7.80 5.25
N ALA A 71 18.15 7.92 4.24
CA ALA A 71 18.70 9.22 3.83
C ALA A 71 17.63 10.13 3.20
N ALA A 72 16.67 9.57 2.45
CA ALA A 72 15.59 10.32 1.81
C ALA A 72 14.45 10.73 2.76
N PHE A 73 14.31 10.04 3.90
CA PHE A 73 13.33 10.32 4.94
C PHE A 73 14.03 10.38 6.30
N PRO A 74 14.64 11.52 6.67
CA PRO A 74 15.24 11.69 7.99
C PRO A 74 14.14 11.67 9.06
N VAL A 75 14.07 10.59 9.82
CA VAL A 75 13.14 10.46 10.96
C VAL A 75 13.67 11.34 12.10
N LYS A 76 12.84 12.24 12.66
CA LYS A 76 13.13 12.80 13.99
C LYS A 76 13.09 11.63 14.99
N ARG A 77 14.04 11.58 15.91
CA ARG A 77 14.52 10.36 16.62
C ARG A 77 13.49 9.60 17.49
N ASP A 78 12.21 9.95 17.49
CA ASP A 78 11.24 9.48 18.49
C ASP A 78 10.01 8.74 17.92
N GLU A 79 10.02 8.28 16.65
CA GLU A 79 8.88 7.57 16.07
C GLU A 79 9.10 6.04 15.96
N PRO A 80 8.37 5.20 16.72
CA PRO A 80 8.54 3.74 16.77
C PRO A 80 8.14 2.99 15.47
N PHE A 81 7.58 3.70 14.49
CA PHE A 81 7.00 3.08 13.28
C PHE A 81 8.02 2.43 12.34
N PHE A 82 9.30 2.82 12.39
CA PHE A 82 10.31 2.25 11.49
C PHE A 82 10.73 0.81 11.88
N PHE A 83 10.51 0.40 13.12
CA PHE A 83 10.94 -0.92 13.60
C PHE A 83 9.96 -2.03 13.21
N ALA A 84 8.67 -1.71 13.06
CA ALA A 84 7.60 -2.67 12.80
C ALA A 84 7.61 -3.29 11.38
N ARG A 85 8.40 -2.76 10.44
CA ARG A 85 8.45 -3.25 9.04
C ARG A 85 9.72 -4.04 8.68
N ARG A 86 10.58 -4.35 9.66
CA ARG A 86 11.79 -5.16 9.45
C ARG A 86 11.49 -6.61 9.07
N THR A 87 10.29 -7.11 9.39
CA THR A 87 9.88 -8.52 9.22
C THR A 87 9.05 -8.79 7.97
N ALA A 88 8.55 -7.77 7.27
CA ALA A 88 7.59 -7.93 6.17
C ALA A 88 8.19 -7.86 4.74
N PHE A 89 9.48 -7.56 4.62
CA PHE A 89 10.21 -7.46 3.35
C PHE A 89 11.34 -8.50 3.22
N SER A 90 11.24 -9.61 3.98
CA SER A 90 12.08 -10.80 3.85
C SER A 90 11.28 -11.90 3.16
N TYR A 91 11.05 -11.73 1.86
CA TYR A 91 10.69 -12.78 0.90
C TYR A 91 11.37 -12.45 -0.42
#